data_AF-A0AAF0RVJ7-F1
#
_entry.id   AF-A0AAF0RVJ7-F1
#
_cell.length_a   1.000
_cell.length_b   1.000
_cell.length_c   1.000
_cell.angle_alpha   90.00
_cell.angle_beta   90.00
_cell.angle_gamma   90.00
#
_symmetry.space_group_name_H-M   'P 1'
#
loop_
_entity.id
_entity.type
_entity.pdbx_description
1 polymer ?
#
loop_
_entity_poly.entity_id
_entity_poly.type
_entity_poly.pdbx_seq_one_letter_code
_entity_poly.pdbx_strand_id
1 'polypeptide(L)' 'MWRALDVVARQPVLNAMVLANEMGVEPRNAYPHIVKLVEAGVLVSKNEYRHGVLYQNDDVLQALDAFAVRAGRRG' A
#
# COMPACT_ATOMS: atom_id res chain seq x y z
N MET A 1 -5.46 -4.80 -11.79
CA MET A 1 -5.93 -3.60 -11.06
C MET A 1 -6.78 -4.00 -9.86
N TRP A 2 -7.95 -4.62 -10.04
CA TRP A 2 -8.82 -4.99 -8.91
C TRP A 2 -8.13 -5.86 -7.85
N ARG A 3 -7.41 -6.92 -8.27
CA ARG A 3 -6.61 -7.75 -7.35
C ARG A 3 -5.53 -6.98 -6.59
N ALA A 4 -4.97 -5.92 -7.18
CA ALA A 4 -3.96 -5.11 -6.50
C ALA A 4 -4.61 -4.24 -5.41
N LEU A 5 -5.83 -3.73 -5.63
CA LEU A 5 -6.60 -3.00 -4.62
C LEU A 5 -6.94 -3.91 -3.43
N ASP A 6 -7.32 -5.16 -3.67
CA ASP A 6 -7.59 -6.13 -2.59
C ASP A 6 -6.37 -6.39 -1.68
N VAL A 7 -5.16 -6.31 -2.25
CA VAL A 7 -3.89 -6.43 -1.51
C VAL A 7 -3.60 -5.16 -0.72
N VAL A 8 -3.72 -3.99 -1.35
CA VAL A 8 -3.51 -2.67 -0.71
C VAL A 8 -4.46 -2.49 0.49
N ALA A 9 -5.70 -2.93 0.38
CA ALA A 9 -6.67 -2.84 1.47
C ALA A 9 -6.27 -3.66 2.72
N ARG A 10 -5.54 -4.77 2.53
CA ARG A 10 -5.03 -5.62 3.63
C ARG A 10 -3.66 -5.22 4.11
N GLN A 11 -2.84 -4.66 3.22
CA GLN A 11 -1.46 -4.25 3.45
C GLN A 11 -1.33 -2.81 2.94
N PRO A 12 -1.67 -1.80 3.77
CA PRO A 12 -1.69 -0.41 3.35
C PRO A 12 -0.30 0.17 3.09
N VAL A 13 0.76 -0.56 3.45
CA VAL A 13 2.15 -0.26 3.15
C VAL A 13 2.77 -1.49 2.51
N LEU A 14 3.24 -1.37 1.27
CA LEU A 14 3.84 -2.48 0.53
C LEU A 14 4.91 -2.01 -0.46
N ASN A 15 5.71 -2.94 -0.97
CA ASN A 15 6.62 -2.69 -2.08
C ASN A 15 6.26 -3.54 -3.30
N ALA A 16 6.93 -3.33 -4.43
CA ALA A 16 6.64 -4.04 -5.68
C ALA A 16 6.82 -5.56 -5.59
N MET A 17 7.75 -6.04 -4.77
CA MET A 17 7.98 -7.48 -4.56
C MET A 17 6.82 -8.13 -3.79
N VAL A 18 6.33 -7.47 -2.74
CA VAL A 18 5.17 -7.93 -1.98
C VAL A 18 3.93 -8.01 -2.87
N LEU A 19 3.67 -6.97 -3.68
CA LEU A 19 2.53 -6.98 -4.60
C LEU A 19 2.64 -8.11 -5.63
N ALA A 20 3.83 -8.34 -6.17
CA ALA A 20 4.09 -9.39 -7.14
C ALA A 20 3.82 -10.78 -6.56
N ASN A 21 4.31 -11.03 -5.35
CA ASN A 21 4.11 -12.29 -4.63
C ASN A 21 2.62 -12.55 -4.34
N GLU A 22 1.90 -11.55 -3.83
CA GLU A 22 0.47 -11.65 -3.53
C GLU A 22 -0.38 -11.85 -4.79
N MET A 23 0.02 -11.27 -5.91
CA MET A 23 -0.66 -11.46 -7.20
C MET A 23 -0.23 -12.74 -7.94
N GLY A 24 0.82 -13.42 -7.48
CA GLY A 24 1.41 -14.59 -8.16
C GLY A 24 2.00 -14.25 -9.53
N VAL A 25 2.59 -13.06 -9.68
CA VAL A 25 3.18 -12.58 -10.93
C VAL A 25 4.64 -12.20 -10.76
N GLU A 26 5.37 -12.15 -11.87
CA GLU A 26 6.72 -11.59 -11.90
C GLU A 26 6.73 -10.11 -11.45
N PRO A 27 7.74 -9.65 -10.70
CA PRO A 27 7.83 -8.26 -10.20
C PRO A 27 7.69 -7.20 -11.28
N ARG A 28 8.18 -7.49 -12.49
CA ARG A 28 8.03 -6.60 -13.66
C ARG A 28 6.57 -6.33 -14.02
N ASN A 29 5.68 -7.31 -13.81
CA ASN A 29 4.26 -7.19 -14.12
C ASN A 29 3.47 -6.50 -13.00
N ALA A 30 4.05 -6.36 -11.80
CA ALA A 30 3.43 -5.63 -10.69
C ALA A 30 3.63 -4.10 -10.81
N TYR A 31 4.75 -3.66 -11.38
CA TYR A 31 5.08 -2.23 -11.53
C TYR A 31 4.01 -1.38 -12.22
N PRO A 32 3.44 -1.80 -13.37
CA PRO A 32 2.39 -1.03 -14.04
C PRO A 32 1.12 -0.86 -13.19
N HIS A 33 0.83 -1.80 -12.29
CA HIS A 33 -0.29 -1.68 -11.37
C HIS A 33 -0.01 -0.67 -10.27
N ILE A 34 1.22 -0.64 -9.74
CA ILE A 34 1.64 0.36 -8.76
C ILE A 34 1.56 1.76 -9.35
N VAL A 35 2.10 1.95 -10.56
CA VAL A 35 2.06 3.26 -11.24
C VAL A 35 0.63 3.76 -11.37
N LYS A 36 -0.30 2.92 -11.83
CA LYS A 36 -1.73 3.28 -11.95
C LYS A 36 -2.37 3.61 -10.60
N LEU A 37 -1.99 2.93 -9.53
CA LEU A 37 -2.50 3.21 -8.18
C LEU A 37 -1.94 4.53 -7.63
N VAL A 38 -0.69 4.86 -7.94
CA VAL A 38 -0.08 6.16 -7.59
C VAL A 38 -0.73 7.30 -8.39
N GLU A 39 -0.88 7.13 -9.70
CA GLU A 39 -1.57 8.10 -10.57
C GLU A 39 -3.02 8.34 -10.14
N ALA A 40 -3.70 7.30 -9.64
CA ALA A 40 -5.05 7.40 -9.10
C ALA A 40 -5.12 8.00 -7.68
N GLY A 41 -3.98 8.36 -7.07
CA GLY A 41 -3.91 8.87 -5.69
C GLY A 41 -4.15 7.82 -4.60
N VAL A 42 -4.28 6.54 -4.98
CA VAL A 42 -4.51 5.42 -4.04
C VAL A 42 -3.22 5.06 -3.30
N LEU A 43 -2.06 5.29 -3.90
CA LEU A 43 -0.76 5.05 -3.27
C LEU A 43 0.12 6.29 -3.36
N VAL A 44 0.87 6.54 -2.29
CA VAL A 44 1.93 7.53 -2.22
C VAL A 44 3.26 6.79 -2.15
N SER A 45 4.18 7.16 -3.05
CA SER A 45 5.53 6.60 -3.08
C SER A 45 6.40 7.26 -2.01
N LYS A 46 6.91 6.46 -1.06
CA LYS A 46 7.98 6.85 -0.13
C LYS A 46 9.26 6.08 -0.44
N ASN A 47 10.36 6.81 -0.53
CA ASN A 47 11.66 6.21 -0.79
C ASN A 47 12.34 5.89 0.55
N GLU A 48 12.42 4.61 0.89
CA GLU A 48 13.03 4.16 2.14
C GLU A 48 14.41 3.60 1.81
N TYR A 49 15.47 4.36 2.14
CA TYR A 49 16.85 4.10 1.73
C TYR A 49 17.38 2.67 2.04
N ARG A 50 16.71 1.92 2.92
CA ARG A 50 17.09 0.54 3.32
C ARG A 50 16.25 -0.58 2.71
N HIS A 51 15.04 -0.29 2.22
CA HIS A 51 14.08 -1.31 1.75
C HIS A 51 13.58 -1.07 0.32
N GLY A 52 14.09 -0.04 -0.35
CA GLY A 52 13.64 0.38 -1.68
C GLY A 52 12.39 1.26 -1.60
N VAL A 53 11.69 1.39 -2.73
CA VAL A 53 10.47 2.22 -2.78
C VAL A 53 9.32 1.49 -2.10
N LEU A 54 8.82 2.10 -1.03
CA LEU A 54 7.61 1.70 -0.32
C LEU A 54 6.43 2.54 -0.82
N TYR A 55 5.27 1.92 -0.93
CA TYR A 55 4.04 2.56 -1.36
C TYR A 55 3.03 2.44 -0.22
N GLN A 56 2.46 3.58 0.17
CA GLN A 56 1.50 3.65 1.27
C GLN A 56 0.18 4.28 0.81
N ASN A 57 -0.94 3.83 1.36
CA ASN A 57 -2.23 4.52 1.18
C ASN A 57 -2.49 5.44 2.38
N ASP A 58 -2.34 6.75 2.16
CA ASP A 58 -2.45 7.76 3.23
C ASP A 58 -3.88 7.84 3.80
N ASP A 59 -4.92 7.69 2.98
CA ASP A 59 -6.31 7.72 3.45
C ASP A 59 -6.63 6.57 4.39
N VAL A 60 -6.17 5.36 4.06
CA VAL A 60 -6.34 4.16 4.89
C VAL A 60 -5.50 4.26 6.15
N LEU A 61 -4.26 4.76 6.07
CA LEU A 61 -3.43 5.00 7.25
C LEU A 61 -4.08 6.03 8.18
N GLN A 62 -4.62 7.12 7.64
CA GLN A 62 -5.30 8.14 8.43
C GLN A 62 -6.58 7.60 9.09
N ALA A 63 -7.34 6.75 8.41
CA ALA A 63 -8.50 6.08 8.99
C ALA A 63 -8.09 5.11 10.13
N LEU A 64 -7.00 4.37 9.96
CA LEU A 64 -6.45 3.49 10.99
C LEU A 64 -5.94 4.28 12.20
N ASP A 65 -5.24 5.40 11.98
CA ASP A 65 -4.76 6.28 13.05
C ASP A 65 -5.92 6.93 13.81
N ALA A 66 -6.94 7.42 13.11
CA ALA A 66 -8.15 7.97 13.73
C ALA A 66 -8.89 6.91 14.56
N PHE A 67 -8.95 5.67 14.07
CA PHE A 67 -9.46 4.55 14.84
C PHE A 67 -8.62 4.27 16.09
N ALA A 68 -7.29 4.24 15.97
CA ALA A 68 -6.37 4.00 17.09
C ALA A 68 -6.49 5.09 18.16
N VAL A 69 -6.57 6.37 17.77
CA VAL A 69 -6.81 7.50 18.67
C VAL A 69 -8.15 7.35 19.41
N ARG A 70 -9.20 6.88 18.73
CA ARG A 70 -10.50 6.64 19.36
C ARG A 70 -10.50 5.41 20.29
N ALA A 71 -9.78 4.35 19.90
CA ALA A 71 -9.66 3.14 20.69
C ALA A 71 -8.82 3.36 21.95
N GLY A 72 -7.75 4.15 21.88
CA GLY A 72 -6.89 4.52 23.01
C GLY A 72 -7.55 5.42 24.05
N ARG A 73 -8.71 6.01 23.75
CA ARG A 73 -9.52 6.77 24.72
C ARG A 73 -10.42 5.89 25.61
N ARG A 74 -10.38 4.57 25.43
CA ARG A 74 -11.09 3.59 26.29
C ARG A 74 -10.14 2.77 27.18
N GLY A 75 -8.90 3.20 27.32
CA GLY A 75 -7.96 2.72 28.34
C GLY A 75 -8.10 3.52 29.62
#